data_AF-A0A242A5B0-F1
#
_entry.id   AF-A0A242A5B0-F1
#
_cell.length_a   1.000
_cell.length_b   1.000
_cell.length_c   1.000
_cell.angle_alpha   90.00
_cell.angle_beta   90.00
_cell.angle_gamma   90.00
#
_symmetry.space_group_name_H-M   'P 1'
#
loop_
_entity.id
_entity.type
_entity.pdbx_description
1 polymer ?
#
loop_
_entity_poly.entity_id
_entity_poly.type
_entity_poly.pdbx_seq_one_letter_code
_entity_poly.pdbx_strand_id
1 'polypeptide(L)'
;MWQQFSDYVTAKREAKKDRLRRKNAALRAQGKEPLKGWGKMVDSGFGGLNKNDTVNSAQLDNMGFRKHQAEEIGKENNRTNQ
;
A
#
# COMPACT_ATOMS: atom_id res chain seq x y z
N MET A 1 -13.52 -9.38 -34.27
CA MET A 1 -14.10 -8.60 -33.16
C MET A 1 -13.61 -9.07 -31.79
N TRP A 2 -13.76 -10.35 -31.39
CA TRP A 2 -13.24 -10.86 -30.11
C TRP A 2 -11.71 -10.83 -29.96
N GLN A 3 -10.96 -11.13 -31.03
CA GLN A 3 -9.50 -11.04 -31.03
C GLN A 3 -9.02 -9.60 -30.81
N GLN A 4 -9.56 -8.64 -31.57
CA GLN A 4 -9.26 -7.21 -31.41
C GLN A 4 -9.52 -6.69 -29.99
N PHE A 5 -10.58 -7.17 -29.33
CA PHE A 5 -10.85 -6.82 -27.93
C PHE A 5 -9.83 -7.44 -26.97
N SER A 6 -9.46 -8.70 -27.17
CA SER A 6 -8.39 -9.35 -26.39
C SER A 6 -7.06 -8.60 -26.52
N ASP A 7 -6.67 -8.25 -27.74
CA ASP A 7 -5.44 -7.53 -28.06
C ASP A 7 -5.41 -6.13 -27.44
N TYR A 8 -6.57 -5.45 -27.41
CA TYR A 8 -6.71 -4.18 -26.71
C TYR A 8 -6.49 -4.30 -25.20
N VAL A 9 -7.05 -5.34 -24.58
CA VAL A 9 -6.91 -5.58 -23.13
C VAL A 9 -5.48 -5.98 -22.76
N THR A 10 -4.81 -6.80 -23.58
CA THR A 10 -3.41 -7.18 -23.37
C THR A 10 -2.50 -5.97 -23.51
N ALA A 11 -2.65 -5.18 -24.58
CA ALA A 11 -1.88 -3.96 -24.79
C ALA A 11 -2.05 -2.96 -23.63
N LYS A 12 -3.27 -2.79 -23.10
CA LYS A 12 -3.53 -1.94 -21.94
C LYS A 12 -2.82 -2.45 -20.67
N ARG A 13 -2.78 -3.76 -20.46
CA ARG A 13 -2.07 -4.38 -19.33
C ARG A 13 -0.56 -4.19 -19.47
N GLU A 14 -0.01 -4.34 -20.66
CA GLU A 14 1.41 -4.15 -20.96
C GLU A 14 1.82 -2.69 -20.75
N ALA A 15 1.06 -1.73 -21.30
CA ALA A 15 1.29 -0.31 -21.08
C ALA A 15 1.29 0.07 -19.58
N LYS A 16 0.38 -0.53 -18.80
CA LYS A 16 0.35 -0.35 -17.34
C LYS A 16 1.61 -0.91 -16.67
N LYS A 17 2.07 -2.09 -17.07
CA LYS A 17 3.30 -2.70 -16.55
C LYS A 17 4.52 -1.83 -16.85
N ASP A 18 4.65 -1.31 -18.06
CA ASP A 18 5.79 -0.47 -18.45
C ASP A 18 5.81 0.85 -17.69
N ARG A 19 4.64 1.47 -17.51
CA ARG A 19 4.51 2.66 -16.67
C ARG A 19 4.97 2.40 -15.23
N LEU A 20 4.61 1.25 -14.67
CA LEU A 20 5.05 0.86 -13.32
C LEU A 20 6.55 0.60 -13.26
N ARG A 21 7.14 -0.06 -14.28
CA ARG A 21 8.59 -0.29 -14.36
C ARG A 21 9.37 1.03 -14.38
N ARG A 22 8.95 2.00 -15.19
CA ARG A 22 9.56 3.34 -15.26
C ARG A 22 9.47 4.07 -13.92
N LYS A 23 8.30 4.05 -13.29
CA LYS A 23 8.10 4.65 -11.97
C LYS A 23 9.00 3.97 -10.92
N ASN A 24 9.09 2.65 -10.95
CA ASN A 24 9.93 1.88 -10.04
C ASN A 24 11.42 2.18 -10.23
N ALA A 25 11.87 2.35 -11.48
CA ALA A 25 13.25 2.76 -11.78
C ALA A 25 13.56 4.17 -11.23
N ALA A 26 12.64 5.12 -11.44
CA ALA A 26 12.78 6.48 -10.90
C ALA A 26 12.84 6.49 -9.35
N LEU A 27 12.02 5.67 -8.70
CA LEU A 27 12.06 5.52 -7.23
C LEU A 27 13.39 4.94 -6.75
N ARG A 28 13.92 3.92 -7.43
CA ARG A 28 15.23 3.34 -7.10
C ARG A 28 16.37 4.36 -7.27
N ALA A 29 16.31 5.19 -8.32
CA ALA A 29 17.28 6.26 -8.51
C ALA A 29 17.27 7.30 -7.36
N GLN A 30 16.11 7.48 -6.71
CA GLN A 30 15.98 8.31 -5.51
C GLN A 30 16.37 7.57 -4.20
N GLY A 31 16.88 6.35 -4.30
CA GLY A 31 17.21 5.50 -3.14
C GLY A 31 15.99 4.85 -2.47
N LYS A 32 14.79 4.96 -3.05
CA LYS A 32 13.56 4.34 -2.52
C LYS A 32 13.33 2.99 -3.20
N GLU A 33 13.19 1.93 -2.43
CA GLU A 33 12.89 0.61 -2.99
C GLU A 33 11.37 0.42 -3.16
N PRO A 34 10.85 0.35 -4.39
CA PRO A 34 9.40 0.28 -4.64
C PRO A 34 8.78 -1.10 -4.33
N LEU A 35 9.61 -2.13 -4.19
CA LEU A 35 9.20 -3.50 -3.84
C LEU A 35 9.22 -3.76 -2.34
N LYS A 36 9.67 -2.78 -1.54
CA LYS A 36 9.72 -2.87 -0.08
C LYS A 36 8.33 -2.87 0.59
N GLY A 37 7.26 -2.81 -0.21
CA GLY A 37 5.88 -2.74 0.25
C GLY A 37 5.58 -1.43 0.98
N TRP A 38 4.35 -1.29 1.48
CA TRP A 38 3.94 -0.19 2.34
C TRP A 38 4.26 -0.45 3.83
N GLY A 39 5.14 -1.42 4.12
CA GLY A 39 5.24 -2.04 5.44
C GLY A 39 3.96 -2.82 5.80
N LYS A 40 3.99 -3.48 6.96
CA LYS A 40 2.80 -4.10 7.54
C LYS A 40 1.79 -3.00 7.90
N MET A 41 0.54 -3.16 7.49
CA MET A 41 -0.52 -2.21 7.87
C MET A 41 -0.85 -2.37 9.36
N VAL A 42 -1.13 -1.25 10.04
CA VAL A 42 -1.77 -1.27 11.37
C VAL A 42 -3.17 -1.84 11.18
N ASP A 43 -3.37 -3.08 11.63
CA ASP A 43 -4.68 -3.71 11.68
C ASP A 43 -5.47 -3.09 12.84
N SER A 44 -6.04 -1.92 12.57
CA SER A 44 -6.91 -1.22 13.51
C SER A 44 -8.26 -1.93 13.73
N GLY A 45 -8.50 -3.12 13.16
CA GLY A 45 -9.77 -3.84 13.21
C GLY A 45 -10.85 -3.24 12.30
N PHE A 46 -10.59 -2.09 11.69
CA PHE A 46 -11.49 -1.43 10.74
C PHE A 46 -10.82 -1.40 9.36
N GLY A 47 -11.24 -2.30 8.48
CA GLY A 47 -10.79 -2.33 7.10
C GLY A 47 -11.15 -1.03 6.39
N GLY A 48 -10.16 -0.19 6.09
CA GLY A 48 -10.32 0.92 5.13
C GLY A 48 -11.05 2.16 5.66
N LEU A 49 -10.72 2.64 6.87
CA LEU A 49 -11.19 3.94 7.40
C LEU A 49 -10.60 5.17 6.68
N ASN A 50 -10.49 5.14 5.35
CA ASN A 50 -10.00 6.32 4.64
C ASN A 50 -11.09 7.40 4.47
N LYS A 51 -12.36 7.11 4.77
CA LYS A 51 -13.50 8.05 4.67
C LYS A 51 -14.70 7.76 5.59
N ASN A 52 -14.52 7.19 6.78
CA ASN A 52 -15.64 7.09 7.72
C ASN A 52 -15.24 7.63 9.10
N ASP A 53 -15.67 8.85 9.34
CA ASP A 53 -15.43 9.62 10.56
C ASP A 53 -16.19 9.04 11.78
N THR A 54 -16.96 7.97 11.60
CA THR A 54 -17.70 7.28 12.67
C THR A 54 -16.76 6.67 13.73
N VAL A 55 -15.52 6.36 13.36
CA VAL A 55 -14.49 5.90 14.30
C VAL A 55 -13.79 7.06 15.02
N ASN A 56 -13.76 8.26 14.42
CA ASN A 56 -13.32 9.46 15.10
C ASN A 56 -14.42 10.07 15.98
N SER A 57 -15.71 9.83 15.67
CA SER A 57 -16.78 10.69 16.17
C SER A 57 -17.49 10.24 17.45
N ALA A 58 -17.44 8.99 17.96
CA ALA A 58 -18.16 8.78 19.22
C ALA A 58 -17.95 7.55 20.14
N GLN A 59 -17.52 6.33 19.75
CA GLN A 59 -17.90 5.16 20.60
C GLN A 59 -16.87 4.07 20.89
N LEU A 60 -15.65 4.12 20.35
CA LEU A 60 -14.62 3.11 20.64
C LEU A 60 -13.25 3.76 20.83
N ASP A 61 -12.77 3.82 22.08
CA ASP A 61 -11.42 4.30 22.41
C ASP A 61 -10.36 3.26 22.02
N ASN A 62 -10.01 3.28 20.73
CA ASN A 62 -8.99 2.39 20.15
C ASN A 62 -7.65 3.11 19.92
N MET A 63 -7.46 4.31 20.46
CA MET A 63 -6.25 5.11 20.23
C MET A 63 -5.00 4.43 20.79
N GLY A 64 -5.08 3.88 22.00
CA GLY A 64 -3.97 3.18 22.65
C GLY A 64 -3.53 1.94 21.87
N PHE A 65 -4.48 1.13 21.40
CA PHE A 65 -4.21 -0.07 20.60
C PHE A 65 -3.56 0.28 19.25
N ARG A 66 -4.09 1.29 18.55
CA ARG A 66 -3.51 1.75 17.26
C ARG A 66 -2.08 2.23 17.43
N LYS A 67 -1.79 2.95 18.52
CA LYS A 67 -0.44 3.43 18.82
C LYS A 67 0.51 2.25 19.09
N HIS A 68 0.10 1.29 19.92
CA HIS A 68 0.91 0.11 20.22
C HIS A 68 1.25 -0.71 18.96
N GLN A 69 0.25 -1.02 18.12
CA GLN A 69 0.50 -1.71 16.85
C GLN A 69 1.43 -0.93 15.92
N ALA A 70 1.26 0.39 15.82
CA ALA A 70 2.13 1.22 14.99
C ALA A 70 3.59 1.17 15.47
N GLU A 71 3.81 1.17 16.78
CA GLU A 71 5.13 1.03 17.38
C GLU A 71 5.74 -0.36 17.12
N GLU A 72 4.96 -1.45 17.24
CA GLU A 72 5.41 -2.81 16.93
C GLU A 72 5.78 -2.98 15.45
N ILE A 73 4.94 -2.48 14.55
CA ILE A 73 5.21 -2.48 13.11
C ILE A 73 6.47 -1.66 12.79
N GLY A 74 6.66 -0.51 13.45
CA GLY A 74 7.87 0.30 13.30
C GLY A 74 9.13 -0.46 13.72
N LYS A 75 9.08 -1.18 14.85
CA LYS A 75 10.19 -2.04 15.33
C LYS A 75 10.46 -3.21 14.37
N GLU A 76 9.42 -3.87 13.88
CA GLU A 76 9.52 -4.98 12.91
C GLU A 76 10.17 -4.53 11.60
N ASN A 77 9.71 -3.40 11.05
CA ASN A 77 10.27 -2.79 9.82
C ASN A 77 11.75 -2.40 10.00
N ASN A 78 12.15 -1.89 11.17
CA ASN A 78 13.53 -1.53 11.43
C ASN A 78 14.44 -2.76 11.58
N ARG A 79 13.93 -3.88 12.12
CA ARG A 79 14.65 -5.16 12.20
C ARG A 79 14.84 -5.83 10.84
N THR A 80 13.86 -5.74 9.94
CA THR A 80 13.97 -6.28 8.57
C THR A 80 14.87 -5.46 7.66
N ASN A 81 15.26 -4.25 8.09
CA ASN A 81 16.12 -3.34 7.34
C ASN A 81 17.58 -3.32 7.80
N GLN A 82 17.96 -4.18 8.77
CA GLN A 82 19.33 -4.41 9.21
C GLN A 82 19.94 -5.63 8.53
#